data_AF-A0A819Y7P6-F1
#
_entry.id   AF-A0A819Y7P6-F1
#
_cell.length_a   1.000
_cell.length_b   1.000
_cell.length_c   1.000
_cell.angle_alpha   90.00
_cell.angle_beta   90.00
_cell.angle_gamma   90.00
#
_symmetry.space_group_name_H-M   'P 1'
#
loop_
_entity.id
_entity.type
_entity.pdbx_description
1 polymer ?
#
loop_
_entity_poly.entity_id
_entity_poly.type
_entity_poly.pdbx_seq_one_letter_code
_entity_poly.pdbx_strand_id
1 'polypeptide(L)'
;MNLTTLDASLLLRFRTNSTIQELVDELMVEEWNNATIYDGYYNECQPSKCSYSYQGKNDFYSSQYISAFVTPLQVLNLQTQAFVSQFISSMTNDYLLSLLTIKTTTQSNSLFSGQLTNYGLDTLSNNNDVYSYSARYGNCSCASSATCAYESPIYDPSDNVLFTVPGIYIGCYIIEALLQSNLQCFYNETCINKIQSYFTYYLSMNLTTLDASLLIGFYMNSTIQDLVDNLMVEEWNPPIIIYDGYYNECRPSKCSYSYETKNGAIYIITTVIGLVGGLITVLKLIVPRVVKLMRRKKEPTRPET
;
A
#
# COMPACT_ATOMS: atom_id res chain seq x y z
N MET A 1 39.75 -15.19 -20.06
CA MET A 1 39.25 -14.34 -18.96
C MET A 1 38.47 -15.27 -18.04
N ASN A 2 39.01 -15.57 -16.85
CA ASN A 2 38.50 -16.61 -15.94
C ASN A 2 37.23 -16.12 -15.21
N LEU A 3 36.13 -16.86 -15.35
CA LEU A 3 34.82 -16.62 -14.71
C LEU A 3 34.67 -17.48 -13.45
N THR A 4 35.58 -17.32 -12.47
CA THR A 4 35.58 -18.13 -11.23
C THR A 4 35.33 -17.31 -9.96
N THR A 5 34.51 -16.27 -10.04
CA THR A 5 33.97 -15.61 -8.83
C THR A 5 32.54 -15.16 -9.07
N LEU A 6 31.63 -16.12 -9.26
CA LEU A 6 30.24 -15.90 -8.86
C LEU A 6 30.13 -16.30 -7.39
N ASP A 7 29.67 -15.37 -6.58
CA ASP A 7 29.53 -15.49 -5.14
C ASP A 7 28.68 -16.73 -4.78
N ALA A 8 29.29 -17.67 -4.07
CA ALA A 8 28.67 -18.91 -3.62
C ALA A 8 27.55 -18.69 -2.58
N SER A 9 27.32 -17.46 -2.13
CA SER A 9 26.21 -17.08 -1.24
C SER A 9 24.83 -17.12 -1.93
N LEU A 10 24.77 -17.02 -3.26
CA LEU A 10 23.53 -17.11 -4.05
C LEU A 10 23.10 -18.54 -4.37
N LEU A 11 24.03 -19.49 -4.41
CA LEU A 11 23.77 -20.91 -4.73
C LEU A 11 23.31 -21.74 -3.52
N LEU A 12 23.39 -21.21 -2.29
CA LEU A 12 22.92 -21.87 -1.08
C LEU A 12 21.45 -21.58 -0.73
N ARG A 13 20.73 -20.78 -1.52
CA ARG A 13 19.34 -20.37 -1.24
C ARG A 13 18.25 -21.28 -1.80
N PHE A 14 18.56 -22.25 -2.65
CA PHE A 14 17.53 -23.14 -3.20
C PHE A 14 17.72 -24.56 -2.67
N ARG A 15 16.95 -24.90 -1.64
CA ARG A 15 16.74 -26.30 -1.24
C ARG A 15 16.03 -27.02 -2.37
N THR A 16 16.55 -28.16 -2.79
CA THR A 16 16.05 -28.98 -3.91
C THR A 16 14.75 -29.75 -3.60
N ASN A 17 13.90 -29.24 -2.70
CA ASN A 17 12.66 -29.91 -2.28
C ASN A 17 11.64 -28.96 -1.63
N SER A 18 11.65 -27.68 -2.00
CA SER A 18 10.66 -26.72 -1.51
C SER A 18 9.37 -26.81 -2.33
N THR A 19 8.22 -26.83 -1.66
CA THR A 19 6.90 -26.76 -2.31
C THR A 19 6.66 -25.36 -2.90
N ILE A 20 5.74 -25.24 -3.87
CA ILE A 20 5.38 -23.95 -4.48
C ILE A 20 4.87 -22.96 -3.41
N GLN A 21 4.23 -23.46 -2.36
CA GLN A 21 3.82 -22.68 -1.19
C GLN A 21 5.02 -22.05 -0.47
N GLU A 22 6.08 -22.83 -0.19
CA GLU A 22 7.29 -22.34 0.47
C GLU A 22 8.08 -21.33 -0.40
N LEU A 23 8.01 -21.44 -1.72
CA LEU A 23 8.63 -20.46 -2.64
C LEU A 23 7.85 -19.14 -2.70
N VAL A 24 6.53 -19.19 -2.55
CA VAL A 24 5.68 -17.99 -2.45
C VAL A 24 5.84 -17.33 -1.08
N ASP A 25 5.93 -18.13 -0.01
CA ASP A 25 6.18 -17.64 1.36
C ASP A 25 7.61 -17.04 1.51
N GLU A 26 8.62 -17.54 0.78
CA GLU A 26 9.97 -16.94 0.78
C GLU A 26 10.09 -15.67 -0.09
N LEU A 27 9.24 -15.51 -1.11
CA LEU A 27 9.23 -14.33 -1.99
C LEU A 27 8.30 -13.22 -1.48
N MET A 28 7.30 -13.57 -0.67
CA MET A 28 6.27 -12.69 -0.17
C MET A 28 6.01 -13.02 1.31
N VAL A 29 6.46 -12.12 2.18
CA VAL A 29 6.01 -11.91 3.58
C VAL A 29 6.90 -12.48 4.70
N GLU A 30 7.37 -11.55 5.55
CA GLU A 30 7.77 -11.76 6.94
C GLU A 30 6.78 -12.69 7.66
N GLU A 31 7.24 -13.85 8.11
CA GLU A 31 6.46 -14.76 8.96
C GLU A 31 5.81 -14.02 10.15
N TRP A 32 4.50 -13.81 10.08
CA TRP A 32 3.65 -13.66 11.26
C TRP A 32 3.16 -15.03 11.68
N ASN A 33 4.08 -15.84 12.19
CA ASN A 33 3.73 -17.07 12.89
C ASN A 33 3.80 -16.88 14.41
N ASN A 34 2.69 -17.23 15.04
CA ASN A 34 2.48 -17.46 16.47
C ASN A 34 1.97 -16.28 17.33
N ALA A 35 0.65 -16.14 17.35
CA ALA A 35 -0.15 -15.23 18.18
C ALA A 35 -0.18 -15.57 19.70
N THR A 36 0.93 -16.03 20.28
CA THR A 36 0.99 -16.36 21.73
C THR A 36 2.20 -15.77 22.47
N ILE A 37 3.03 -14.95 21.82
CA ILE A 37 4.22 -14.32 22.45
C ILE A 37 4.13 -12.78 22.38
N TYR A 38 2.94 -12.23 22.61
CA TYR A 38 2.75 -10.77 22.70
C TYR A 38 2.82 -10.20 24.13
N ASP A 39 2.84 -11.07 25.15
CA ASP A 39 2.84 -10.62 26.56
C ASP A 39 4.24 -10.31 27.13
N GLY A 40 5.31 -10.64 26.40
CA GLY A 40 6.69 -10.44 26.86
C GLY A 40 7.36 -9.13 26.42
N TYR A 41 6.91 -8.53 25.30
CA TYR A 41 7.69 -7.46 24.64
C TYR A 41 7.39 -6.05 25.17
N TYR A 42 6.29 -5.87 25.91
CA TYR A 42 5.90 -4.56 26.43
C TYR A 42 6.33 -4.29 27.88
N ASN A 43 6.88 -5.28 28.59
CA ASN A 43 7.14 -5.16 30.02
C ASN A 43 8.51 -4.58 30.43
N GLU A 44 9.34 -4.09 29.50
CA GLU A 44 10.60 -3.43 29.86
C GLU A 44 10.87 -2.10 29.11
N CYS A 45 9.84 -1.29 28.89
CA CYS A 45 10.05 0.09 28.48
C CYS A 45 10.30 1.01 29.69
N GLN A 46 11.57 1.09 30.13
CA GLN A 46 12.14 2.34 30.62
C GLN A 46 13.36 2.78 29.80
N PRO A 47 13.56 4.10 29.62
CA PRO A 47 14.34 4.65 28.53
C PRO A 47 15.79 4.90 28.97
N SER A 48 16.72 4.05 28.57
CA SER A 48 18.10 4.49 28.34
C SER A 48 18.92 3.40 27.65
N LYS A 49 19.53 3.78 26.52
CA LYS A 49 20.53 3.01 25.75
C LYS A 49 20.01 1.81 24.98
N CYS A 50 19.37 2.10 23.85
CA CYS A 50 19.33 1.16 22.73
C CYS A 50 19.60 1.93 21.44
N SER A 51 20.85 1.85 20.98
CA SER A 51 21.28 2.35 19.67
C SER A 51 20.99 1.27 18.63
N TYR A 52 20.06 1.53 17.71
CA TYR A 52 19.79 0.68 16.56
C TYR A 52 19.75 1.51 15.29
N SER A 53 20.46 1.03 14.27
CA SER A 53 20.64 1.62 12.95
C SER A 53 19.72 0.91 11.96
N TYR A 54 18.56 1.49 11.64
CA TYR A 54 17.75 1.09 10.48
C TYR A 54 16.96 2.28 9.92
N GLN A 55 16.98 2.42 8.59
CA GLN A 55 16.50 3.60 7.87
C GLN A 55 14.95 3.68 7.81
N GLY A 56 14.25 2.56 7.64
CA GLY A 56 12.78 2.52 7.65
C GLY A 56 12.14 2.86 9.01
N LYS A 57 12.89 2.68 10.12
CA LYS A 57 12.48 3.13 11.45
C LYS A 57 12.58 4.64 11.57
N ASN A 58 13.63 5.26 11.04
CA ASN A 58 13.74 6.73 11.07
C ASN A 58 12.60 7.39 10.31
N ASP A 59 12.13 6.80 9.22
CA ASP A 59 10.95 7.31 8.51
C ASP A 59 9.69 7.20 9.38
N PHE A 60 9.44 6.04 10.02
CA PHE A 60 8.31 5.83 10.94
C PHE A 60 8.34 6.71 12.21
N TYR A 61 9.51 6.98 12.78
CA TYR A 61 9.67 7.86 13.94
C TYR A 61 9.77 9.35 13.56
N SER A 62 10.12 9.68 12.31
CA SER A 62 10.13 11.05 11.79
C SER A 62 8.70 11.56 11.52
N SER A 63 7.80 10.66 11.15
CA SER A 63 6.38 10.93 11.18
C SER A 63 5.91 11.01 12.63
N GLN A 64 5.51 12.20 13.07
CA GLN A 64 4.89 12.44 14.39
C GLN A 64 3.54 11.69 14.49
N TYR A 65 3.57 10.38 14.69
CA TYR A 65 2.37 9.60 15.00
C TYR A 65 2.12 9.51 16.51
N ILE A 66 3.13 9.81 17.34
CA ILE A 66 2.98 9.99 18.79
C ILE A 66 2.59 11.44 19.05
N SER A 67 1.31 11.75 18.86
CA SER A 67 0.72 12.99 19.32
C SER A 67 0.77 13.04 20.85
N ALA A 68 1.18 14.17 21.43
CA ALA A 68 1.10 14.40 22.89
C ALA A 68 -0.36 14.46 23.40
N PHE A 69 -1.33 14.37 22.48
CA PHE A 69 -2.76 14.43 22.73
C PHE A 69 -3.45 13.21 22.12
N VAL A 70 -4.43 12.66 22.82
CA VAL A 70 -5.29 11.62 22.26
C VAL A 70 -6.02 12.18 21.04
N THR A 71 -5.72 11.63 19.88
CA THR A 71 -6.45 11.91 18.63
C THR A 71 -7.88 11.36 18.70
N PRO A 72 -8.92 12.15 18.35
CA PRO A 72 -10.29 11.66 18.26
C PRO A 72 -10.43 10.48 17.29
N LEU A 73 -11.29 9.51 17.61
CA LEU A 73 -11.56 8.33 16.78
C LEU A 73 -11.76 8.65 15.29
N GLN A 74 -12.55 9.69 14.99
CA GLN A 74 -12.82 10.08 13.61
C GLN A 74 -11.55 10.55 12.88
N VAL A 75 -10.70 11.31 13.56
CA VAL A 75 -9.44 11.80 12.98
C VAL A 75 -8.45 10.65 12.80
N LEU A 76 -8.36 9.74 13.79
CA LEU A 76 -7.55 8.54 13.68
C LEU A 76 -8.00 7.69 12.49
N ASN A 77 -9.31 7.49 12.33
CA ASN A 77 -9.85 6.72 11.21
C ASN A 77 -9.51 7.33 9.85
N LEU A 78 -9.72 8.64 9.70
CA LEU A 78 -9.35 9.34 8.47
C LEU A 78 -7.85 9.27 8.17
N GLN A 79 -7.01 9.43 9.18
CA GLN A 79 -5.55 9.32 9.02
C GLN A 79 -5.11 7.91 8.64
N THR A 80 -5.65 6.88 9.32
CA THR A 80 -5.35 5.48 9.00
C THR A 80 -5.81 5.12 7.59
N GLN A 81 -7.02 5.54 7.18
CA GLN A 81 -7.51 5.29 5.83
C GLN A 81 -6.66 6.00 4.77
N ALA A 82 -6.28 7.26 5.01
CA ALA A 82 -5.41 8.00 4.11
C ALA A 82 -4.03 7.34 3.98
N PHE A 83 -3.45 6.92 5.11
CA PHE A 83 -2.18 6.20 5.14
C PHE A 83 -2.25 4.88 4.39
N VAL A 84 -3.24 4.03 4.67
CA VAL A 84 -3.42 2.74 4.00
C VAL A 84 -3.61 2.94 2.49
N SER A 85 -4.43 3.91 2.09
CA SER A 85 -4.66 4.22 0.68
C SER A 85 -3.37 4.68 -0.02
N GLN A 86 -2.59 5.53 0.65
CA GLN A 86 -1.30 6.00 0.13
C GLN A 86 -0.27 4.87 0.05
N PHE A 87 -0.23 4.00 1.06
CA PHE A 87 0.63 2.82 1.08
C PHE A 87 0.32 1.88 -0.10
N ILE A 88 -0.94 1.50 -0.26
CA ILE A 88 -1.38 0.61 -1.36
C ILE A 88 -1.03 1.25 -2.71
N SER A 89 -1.33 2.53 -2.90
CA SER A 89 -1.04 3.22 -4.16
C SER A 89 0.46 3.34 -4.44
N SER A 90 1.28 3.68 -3.44
CA SER A 90 2.74 3.79 -3.60
C SER A 90 3.34 2.43 -3.92
N MET A 91 3.00 1.39 -3.15
CA MET A 91 3.52 0.04 -3.35
C MET A 91 3.15 -0.49 -4.75
N THR A 92 1.90 -0.28 -5.18
CA THR A 92 1.45 -0.69 -6.52
C THR A 92 2.25 -0.01 -7.61
N ASN A 93 2.42 1.31 -7.50
CA ASN A 93 3.17 2.09 -8.49
C ASN A 93 4.66 1.69 -8.54
N ASP A 94 5.29 1.50 -7.38
CA ASP A 94 6.71 1.13 -7.30
C ASP A 94 6.96 -0.27 -7.88
N TYR A 95 6.04 -1.20 -7.59
CA TYR A 95 6.07 -2.53 -8.17
C TYR A 95 5.91 -2.49 -9.70
N LEU A 96 4.88 -1.78 -10.20
CA LEU A 96 4.62 -1.67 -11.63
C LEU A 96 5.74 -0.97 -12.38
N LEU A 97 6.34 0.06 -11.79
CA LEU A 97 7.52 0.74 -12.34
C LEU A 97 8.71 -0.21 -12.43
N SER A 98 8.93 -1.03 -11.40
CA SER A 98 10.00 -2.04 -11.39
C SER A 98 9.78 -3.09 -12.48
N LEU A 99 8.56 -3.61 -12.59
CA LEU A 99 8.18 -4.57 -13.62
C LEU A 99 8.36 -3.98 -15.03
N LEU A 100 7.86 -2.77 -15.27
CA LEU A 100 8.02 -2.07 -16.55
C LEU A 100 9.49 -1.85 -16.89
N THR A 101 10.31 -1.51 -15.90
CA THR A 101 11.75 -1.31 -16.07
C THR A 101 12.42 -2.61 -16.50
N ILE A 102 12.09 -3.74 -15.87
CA ILE A 102 12.61 -5.07 -16.25
C ILE A 102 12.20 -5.41 -17.69
N LYS A 103 10.92 -5.26 -18.04
CA LYS A 103 10.39 -5.56 -19.37
C LYS A 103 11.08 -4.72 -20.46
N THR A 104 11.13 -3.41 -20.25
CA THR A 104 11.71 -2.45 -21.20
C THR A 104 13.23 -2.65 -21.35
N THR A 105 13.93 -2.90 -20.25
CA THR A 105 15.38 -3.16 -20.27
C THR A 105 15.69 -4.47 -20.97
N THR A 106 14.90 -5.51 -20.72
CA THR A 106 15.06 -6.83 -21.35
C THR A 106 14.89 -6.73 -22.87
N GLN A 107 13.83 -6.06 -23.34
CA GLN A 107 13.60 -5.84 -24.76
C GLN A 107 14.67 -4.96 -25.40
N SER A 108 15.01 -3.83 -24.78
CA SER A 108 15.96 -2.86 -25.34
C SER A 108 17.37 -3.42 -25.49
N ASN A 109 17.77 -4.33 -24.60
CA ASN A 109 19.05 -5.02 -24.69
C ASN A 109 19.00 -6.27 -25.57
N SER A 110 17.83 -6.65 -26.09
CA SER A 110 17.63 -7.87 -26.89
C SER A 110 18.26 -9.11 -26.25
N LEU A 111 18.15 -9.23 -24.91
CA LEU A 111 18.76 -10.33 -24.17
C LEU A 111 18.18 -11.67 -24.64
N PHE A 112 19.02 -12.67 -24.89
CA PHE A 112 18.55 -14.03 -25.16
C PHE A 112 17.77 -14.57 -23.97
N SER A 113 16.59 -15.14 -24.22
CA SER A 113 15.89 -15.86 -23.18
C SER A 113 16.65 -17.16 -22.88
N GLY A 114 16.60 -17.62 -21.62
CA GLY A 114 17.31 -18.85 -21.22
C GLY A 114 16.85 -20.10 -21.98
N GLN A 115 15.62 -20.07 -22.53
CA GLN A 115 15.03 -21.14 -23.34
C GLN A 115 15.11 -20.84 -24.85
N LEU A 116 15.81 -19.79 -25.27
CA LEU A 116 15.95 -19.36 -26.68
C LEU A 116 14.62 -19.16 -27.43
N THR A 117 13.57 -18.81 -26.67
CA THR A 117 12.21 -18.51 -27.18
C THR A 117 12.14 -17.20 -27.96
N ASN A 118 13.07 -16.26 -27.77
CA ASN A 118 13.08 -15.00 -28.51
C ASN A 118 14.01 -14.98 -29.72
N TYR A 119 15.17 -15.64 -29.62
CA TYR A 119 16.15 -15.74 -30.70
C TYR A 119 16.72 -17.16 -30.74
N GLY A 120 16.69 -17.75 -31.93
CA GLY A 120 17.38 -18.99 -32.22
C GLY A 120 18.83 -18.72 -32.66
N LEU A 121 19.68 -19.72 -32.48
CA LEU A 121 21.05 -19.74 -32.98
C LEU A 121 21.16 -20.87 -33.99
N ASP A 122 21.75 -20.58 -35.14
CA ASP A 122 22.00 -21.57 -36.18
C ASP A 122 23.44 -21.44 -36.69
N THR A 123 23.96 -22.54 -37.22
CA THR A 123 25.32 -22.66 -37.71
C THR A 123 25.30 -22.88 -39.22
N LEU A 124 25.98 -22.02 -39.96
CA LEU A 124 26.20 -22.26 -41.38
C LEU A 124 27.20 -23.40 -41.53
N SER A 125 26.74 -24.52 -42.07
CA SER A 125 27.43 -25.81 -42.18
C SER A 125 28.82 -25.77 -42.83
N ASN A 126 29.18 -24.67 -43.50
CA ASN A 126 30.44 -24.55 -44.25
C ASN A 126 31.47 -23.58 -43.64
N ASN A 127 31.12 -22.78 -42.62
CA ASN A 127 31.98 -21.66 -42.20
C ASN A 127 32.27 -21.53 -40.69
N ASN A 128 31.74 -22.40 -39.83
CA ASN A 128 31.78 -22.22 -38.36
C ASN A 128 31.19 -20.87 -37.88
N ASP A 129 30.45 -20.16 -38.73
CA ASP A 129 29.77 -18.92 -38.39
C ASP A 129 28.45 -19.26 -37.68
N VAL A 130 28.25 -18.67 -36.51
CA VAL A 130 27.00 -18.72 -35.76
C VAL A 130 26.23 -17.44 -36.04
N TYR A 131 24.99 -17.57 -36.49
CA TYR A 131 24.10 -16.42 -36.67
C TYR A 131 22.85 -16.58 -35.81
N SER A 132 22.29 -15.45 -35.39
CA SER A 132 21.02 -15.42 -34.67
C SER A 132 19.88 -15.02 -35.60
N TYR A 133 18.70 -15.57 -35.34
CA TYR A 133 17.47 -15.17 -36.01
C TYR A 133 16.36 -14.98 -34.98
N SER A 134 15.51 -13.98 -35.20
CA SER A 134 14.39 -13.70 -34.29
C SER A 134 13.33 -14.79 -34.41
N ALA A 135 12.88 -15.33 -33.28
CA ALA A 135 11.72 -16.19 -33.24
C ALA A 135 10.45 -15.43 -33.69
N ARG A 136 9.46 -16.18 -34.17
CA ARG A 136 8.18 -15.65 -34.63
C ARG A 136 7.05 -16.41 -33.96
N TYR A 137 6.09 -15.65 -33.47
CA TYR A 137 4.87 -16.14 -32.83
C TYR A 137 3.70 -15.67 -33.73
N GLY A 138 3.26 -16.56 -34.61
CA GLY A 138 2.35 -16.22 -35.72
C GLY A 138 2.95 -15.14 -36.64
N ASN A 139 2.23 -14.03 -36.82
CA ASN A 139 2.69 -12.91 -37.66
C ASN A 139 3.61 -11.92 -36.90
N CYS A 140 3.89 -12.15 -35.62
CA CYS A 140 4.66 -11.26 -34.76
C CYS A 140 6.11 -11.76 -34.59
N SER A 141 7.10 -10.87 -34.77
CA SER A 141 8.53 -11.19 -34.62
C SER A 141 9.10 -10.61 -33.33
N CYS A 142 9.92 -11.40 -32.63
CA CYS A 142 10.58 -10.98 -31.40
C CYS A 142 11.59 -9.85 -31.59
N ALA A 143 12.05 -9.60 -32.83
CA ALA A 143 12.86 -8.41 -33.13
C ALA A 143 12.03 -7.13 -33.18
N SER A 144 10.73 -7.24 -33.47
CA SER A 144 9.81 -6.10 -33.57
C SER A 144 9.06 -5.81 -32.27
N SER A 145 8.68 -6.85 -31.51
CA SER A 145 8.00 -6.70 -30.23
C SER A 145 8.36 -7.82 -29.27
N ALA A 146 8.64 -7.47 -28.01
CA ALA A 146 8.80 -8.44 -26.94
C ALA A 146 7.48 -9.12 -26.54
N THR A 147 6.34 -8.49 -26.84
CA THR A 147 5.00 -8.97 -26.44
C THR A 147 4.44 -10.06 -27.35
N CYS A 148 5.15 -10.47 -28.40
CA CYS A 148 4.65 -11.50 -29.29
C CYS A 148 4.43 -12.82 -28.53
N ALA A 149 3.20 -13.31 -28.55
CA ALA A 149 2.81 -14.55 -27.92
C ALA A 149 1.62 -15.20 -28.67
N TYR A 150 1.44 -16.51 -28.49
CA TYR A 150 0.22 -17.23 -28.87
C TYR A 150 -0.07 -18.34 -27.85
N GLU A 151 -1.29 -18.88 -27.87
CA GLU A 151 -1.68 -19.94 -26.93
C GLU A 151 -0.78 -21.17 -27.04
N SER A 152 -0.30 -21.65 -25.90
CA SER A 152 0.72 -22.69 -25.77
C SER A 152 0.23 -24.03 -26.32
N PRO A 153 0.81 -24.53 -27.42
CA PRO A 153 0.50 -25.85 -27.95
C PRO A 153 1.45 -26.91 -27.35
N ILE A 154 0.92 -28.10 -27.17
CA ILE A 154 1.66 -29.32 -26.91
C ILE A 154 1.80 -30.04 -28.24
N TYR A 155 3.04 -30.32 -28.64
CA TYR A 155 3.36 -31.01 -29.90
C TYR A 155 3.64 -32.49 -29.68
N ASP A 156 3.40 -33.29 -30.71
CA ASP A 156 3.97 -34.63 -30.81
C ASP A 156 5.44 -34.57 -31.27
N PRO A 157 6.19 -35.70 -31.25
CA PRO A 157 7.56 -35.74 -31.76
C PRO A 157 7.70 -35.42 -33.27
N SER A 158 6.59 -35.34 -34.01
CA SER A 158 6.53 -35.00 -35.43
C SER A 158 6.07 -33.55 -35.68
N ASP A 159 6.02 -32.73 -34.63
CA ASP A 159 5.65 -31.32 -34.66
C ASP A 159 4.17 -31.03 -35.00
N ASN A 160 3.29 -32.02 -34.81
CA ASN A 160 1.84 -31.82 -34.91
C ASN A 160 1.26 -31.32 -33.59
N VAL A 161 0.35 -30.34 -33.65
CA VAL A 161 -0.34 -29.82 -32.46
C VAL A 161 -1.32 -30.87 -31.93
N LEU A 162 -1.06 -31.38 -30.73
CA LEU A 162 -1.92 -32.34 -30.02
C LEU A 162 -2.99 -31.65 -29.18
N PHE A 163 -2.60 -30.59 -28.47
CA PHE A 163 -3.48 -29.86 -27.58
C PHE A 163 -2.97 -28.44 -27.35
N THR A 164 -3.82 -27.45 -27.51
CA THR A 164 -3.53 -26.07 -27.10
C THR A 164 -4.10 -25.83 -25.71
N VAL A 165 -3.25 -25.41 -24.78
CA VAL A 165 -3.65 -25.15 -23.39
C VAL A 165 -4.39 -23.82 -23.31
N PRO A 166 -5.71 -23.83 -23.05
CA PRO A 166 -6.50 -22.60 -23.02
C PRO A 166 -6.00 -21.65 -21.95
N GLY A 167 -5.83 -20.38 -22.32
CA GLY A 167 -5.41 -19.34 -21.38
C GLY A 167 -3.92 -19.31 -21.06
N ILE A 168 -3.12 -20.29 -21.50
CA ILE A 168 -1.66 -20.27 -21.29
C ILE A 168 -0.98 -19.89 -22.58
N TYR A 169 -0.06 -18.94 -22.52
CA TYR A 169 0.64 -18.40 -23.68
C TYR A 169 2.12 -18.75 -23.64
N ILE A 170 2.69 -18.92 -24.83
CA ILE A 170 4.13 -18.94 -25.08
C ILE A 170 4.49 -17.74 -25.95
N GLY A 171 5.65 -17.13 -25.74
CA GLY A 171 6.06 -15.93 -26.45
C GLY A 171 7.55 -15.68 -26.38
N CYS A 172 7.98 -14.55 -26.94
CA CYS A 172 9.39 -14.16 -27.00
C CYS A 172 10.04 -14.23 -25.62
N TYR A 173 9.41 -13.59 -24.64
CA TYR A 173 9.84 -13.60 -23.25
C TYR A 173 8.78 -14.26 -22.39
N ILE A 174 9.23 -15.11 -21.46
CA ILE A 174 8.35 -15.83 -20.52
C ILE A 174 7.49 -14.84 -19.73
N ILE A 175 8.04 -13.69 -19.30
CA ILE A 175 7.30 -12.69 -18.56
C ILE A 175 6.16 -12.06 -19.37
N GLU A 176 6.38 -11.78 -20.66
CA GLU A 176 5.35 -11.19 -21.54
C GLU A 176 4.25 -12.21 -21.86
N ALA A 177 4.64 -13.47 -22.08
CA ALA A 177 3.69 -14.55 -22.31
C ALA A 177 2.88 -14.87 -21.05
N LEU A 178 3.52 -14.87 -19.87
CA LEU A 178 2.87 -15.08 -18.59
C LEU A 178 1.85 -13.99 -18.29
N LEU A 179 2.22 -12.71 -18.46
CA LEU A 179 1.32 -11.58 -18.22
C LEU A 179 0.08 -11.62 -19.13
N GLN A 180 0.21 -12.11 -20.37
CA GLN A 180 -0.92 -12.32 -21.29
C GLN A 180 -1.74 -13.58 -21.00
N SER A 181 -1.18 -14.52 -20.22
CA SER A 181 -1.88 -15.75 -19.84
C SER A 181 -2.94 -15.45 -18.78
N ASN A 182 -3.84 -16.41 -18.54
CA ASN A 182 -4.80 -16.44 -17.46
C ASN A 182 -4.85 -17.86 -16.86
N LEU A 183 -5.60 -18.01 -15.77
CA LEU A 183 -5.67 -19.27 -15.02
C LEU A 183 -6.84 -20.17 -15.46
N GLN A 184 -7.47 -19.92 -16.60
CA GLN A 184 -8.69 -20.62 -17.03
C GLN A 184 -8.55 -22.15 -17.03
N CYS A 185 -7.40 -22.69 -17.49
CA CYS A 185 -7.18 -24.14 -17.48
C CYS A 185 -7.15 -24.74 -16.07
N PHE A 186 -6.68 -23.98 -15.07
CA PHE A 186 -6.55 -24.47 -13.69
C PHE A 186 -7.89 -24.66 -12.98
N TYR A 187 -8.96 -23.99 -13.45
CA TYR A 187 -10.33 -24.19 -12.97
C TYR A 187 -11.08 -25.30 -13.73
N ASN A 188 -10.46 -25.91 -14.74
CA ASN A 188 -11.11 -26.90 -15.61
C ASN A 188 -10.47 -28.28 -15.49
N GLU A 189 -11.20 -29.23 -14.89
CA GLU A 189 -10.72 -30.59 -14.64
C GLU A 189 -10.34 -31.33 -15.92
N THR A 190 -11.11 -31.13 -17.00
CA THR A 190 -10.80 -31.73 -18.30
C THR A 190 -9.48 -31.19 -18.85
N CYS A 191 -9.20 -29.90 -18.64
CA CYS A 191 -7.95 -29.29 -19.08
C CYS A 191 -6.74 -29.84 -18.28
N ILE A 192 -6.85 -29.86 -16.95
CA ILE A 192 -5.81 -30.43 -16.07
C ILE A 192 -5.55 -31.91 -16.40
N ASN A 193 -6.60 -32.72 -16.56
CA ASN A 193 -6.46 -34.14 -16.88
C ASN A 193 -5.76 -34.35 -18.25
N LYS A 194 -6.04 -33.48 -19.23
CA LYS A 194 -5.31 -33.51 -20.52
C LYS A 194 -3.84 -33.18 -20.34
N ILE A 195 -3.51 -32.11 -19.61
CA ILE A 195 -2.11 -31.75 -19.31
C ILE A 195 -1.41 -32.92 -18.63
N GLN A 196 -2.01 -33.46 -17.55
CA GLN A 196 -1.45 -34.57 -16.79
C GLN A 196 -1.13 -35.78 -17.68
N SER A 197 -2.00 -36.10 -18.65
CA SER A 197 -1.78 -37.22 -19.58
C SER A 197 -0.45 -37.13 -20.34
N TYR A 198 -0.01 -35.91 -20.68
CA TYR A 198 1.27 -35.69 -21.37
C TYR A 198 2.50 -35.74 -20.44
N PHE A 199 2.32 -35.54 -19.12
CA PHE A 199 3.40 -35.55 -18.13
C PHE A 199 3.55 -36.85 -17.35
N THR A 200 2.57 -37.77 -17.45
CA THR A 200 2.50 -39.03 -16.69
C THR A 200 3.74 -39.91 -16.77
N TYR A 201 4.56 -39.77 -17.82
CA TYR A 201 5.76 -40.59 -18.01
C TYR A 201 6.89 -40.26 -17.02
N TYR A 202 6.96 -39.02 -16.50
CA TYR A 202 8.10 -38.57 -15.68
C TYR A 202 7.74 -38.23 -14.23
N LEU A 203 6.51 -37.77 -13.96
CA LEU A 203 6.09 -37.31 -12.63
C LEU A 203 4.61 -37.66 -12.40
N SER A 204 4.33 -38.55 -11.43
CA SER A 204 2.97 -38.73 -10.93
C SER A 204 2.59 -37.54 -10.04
N MET A 205 2.16 -36.43 -10.65
CA MET A 205 1.63 -35.28 -9.93
C MET A 205 0.14 -35.48 -9.68
N ASN A 206 -0.29 -35.30 -8.44
CA ASN A 206 -1.71 -35.26 -8.11
C ASN A 206 -2.18 -33.81 -8.27
N LEU A 207 -2.67 -33.47 -9.46
CA LEU A 207 -3.14 -32.13 -9.78
C LEU A 207 -4.63 -32.02 -9.46
N THR A 208 -4.97 -31.10 -8.56
CA THR A 208 -6.36 -30.75 -8.25
C THR A 208 -6.72 -29.44 -8.93
N THR A 209 -7.96 -29.35 -9.42
CA THR A 209 -8.48 -28.09 -9.97
C THR A 209 -8.65 -27.04 -8.88
N LEU A 210 -8.50 -25.79 -9.27
CA LEU A 210 -8.85 -24.65 -8.43
C LEU A 210 -10.37 -24.52 -8.30
N ASP A 211 -10.81 -24.01 -7.16
CA ASP A 211 -12.22 -23.77 -6.89
C ASP A 211 -12.62 -22.37 -7.33
N ALA A 212 -13.42 -22.31 -8.39
CA ALA A 212 -13.96 -21.08 -8.95
C ALA A 212 -14.90 -20.34 -7.98
N SER A 213 -15.49 -21.02 -7.00
CA SER A 213 -16.40 -20.41 -6.02
C SER A 213 -15.69 -19.57 -4.96
N LEU A 214 -14.36 -19.71 -4.85
CA LEU A 214 -13.53 -18.94 -3.92
C LEU A 214 -13.02 -17.62 -4.51
N LEU A 215 -13.32 -17.33 -5.79
CA LEU A 215 -12.97 -16.07 -6.43
C LEU A 215 -13.85 -14.93 -5.90
N ILE A 216 -13.23 -13.89 -5.36
CA ILE A 216 -13.92 -12.72 -4.80
C ILE A 216 -13.65 -11.49 -5.67
N GLY A 217 -12.40 -11.28 -6.07
CA GLY A 217 -11.95 -10.07 -6.78
C GLY A 217 -11.68 -10.25 -8.29
N PHE A 218 -11.34 -11.46 -8.73
CA PHE A 218 -10.94 -11.74 -10.11
C PHE A 218 -11.87 -12.73 -10.82
N TYR A 219 -11.79 -12.74 -12.16
CA TYR A 219 -12.51 -13.70 -12.99
C TYR A 219 -11.54 -14.78 -13.49
N MET A 220 -12.05 -15.96 -13.87
CA MET A 220 -11.22 -17.05 -14.40
C MET A 220 -10.43 -16.66 -15.67
N ASN A 221 -10.95 -15.70 -16.43
CA ASN A 221 -10.33 -15.17 -17.65
C ASN A 221 -9.54 -13.87 -17.42
N SER A 222 -9.43 -13.39 -16.17
CA SER A 222 -8.52 -12.31 -15.81
C SER A 222 -7.09 -12.74 -16.13
N THR A 223 -6.39 -11.88 -16.85
CA THR A 223 -5.00 -12.12 -17.23
C THR A 223 -4.09 -12.01 -16.00
N ILE A 224 -2.93 -12.65 -16.03
CA ILE A 224 -1.94 -12.49 -14.96
C ILE A 224 -1.52 -11.02 -14.86
N GLN A 225 -1.51 -10.26 -15.96
CA GLN A 225 -1.38 -8.80 -15.93
C GLN A 225 -2.44 -8.15 -15.02
N ASP A 226 -3.73 -8.49 -15.15
CA ASP A 226 -4.79 -7.94 -14.31
C ASP A 226 -4.58 -8.27 -12.82
N LEU A 227 -4.10 -9.48 -12.51
CA LEU A 227 -3.77 -9.89 -11.14
C LEU A 227 -2.57 -9.08 -10.62
N VAL A 228 -1.49 -9.02 -11.39
CA VAL A 228 -0.24 -8.34 -11.07
C VAL A 228 -0.44 -6.84 -10.88
N ASP A 229 -1.29 -6.22 -11.69
CA ASP A 229 -1.65 -4.80 -11.60
C ASP A 229 -2.36 -4.45 -10.27
N ASN A 230 -2.91 -5.47 -9.59
CA ASN A 230 -3.51 -5.37 -8.27
C ASN A 230 -2.69 -6.10 -7.19
N LEU A 231 -1.38 -6.31 -7.43
CA LEU A 231 -0.46 -7.01 -6.53
C LEU A 231 -0.90 -8.45 -6.17
N MET A 232 -1.75 -9.06 -7.00
CA MET A 232 -2.42 -10.34 -6.77
C MET A 232 -3.28 -10.35 -5.49
N VAL A 233 -3.68 -9.19 -4.99
CA VAL A 233 -4.54 -9.03 -3.81
C VAL A 233 -5.99 -8.90 -4.28
N GLU A 234 -6.85 -9.81 -3.84
CA GLU A 234 -8.29 -9.75 -4.19
C GLU A 234 -9.06 -8.72 -3.37
N GLU A 235 -8.74 -8.62 -2.08
CA GLU A 235 -9.42 -7.70 -1.16
C GLU A 235 -8.45 -7.19 -0.09
N TRP A 236 -8.45 -5.88 0.12
CA TRP A 236 -7.81 -5.26 1.27
C TRP A 236 -8.83 -5.17 2.40
N ASN A 237 -8.66 -6.00 3.43
CA ASN A 237 -9.49 -5.89 4.61
C ASN A 237 -9.35 -4.47 5.20
N PRO A 238 -10.48 -3.79 5.51
CA PRO A 238 -10.43 -2.45 6.08
C PRO A 238 -9.64 -2.48 7.40
N PRO A 239 -8.83 -1.45 7.71
CA PRO A 239 -8.05 -1.42 8.93
C PRO A 239 -8.98 -1.54 10.14
N ILE A 240 -8.80 -2.61 10.91
CA ILE A 240 -9.50 -2.79 12.19
C ILE A 240 -8.86 -1.83 13.19
N ILE A 241 -9.47 -0.67 13.39
CA ILE A 241 -9.00 0.32 14.35
C ILE A 241 -9.50 -0.05 15.74
N ILE A 242 -8.64 -0.67 16.55
CA ILE A 242 -8.93 -0.96 17.96
C ILE A 242 -8.69 0.33 18.76
N TYR A 243 -9.63 1.26 18.66
CA TYR A 243 -9.52 2.57 19.29
C TYR A 243 -9.41 2.50 20.81
N ASP A 244 -10.05 1.51 21.44
CA ASP A 244 -9.97 1.34 22.90
C ASP A 244 -8.55 1.00 23.35
N GLY A 245 -7.83 0.16 22.58
CA GLY A 245 -6.42 -0.13 22.82
C GLY A 245 -5.56 1.12 22.64
N TYR A 246 -5.74 1.82 21.51
CA TYR A 246 -5.05 3.08 21.23
C TYR A 246 -5.27 4.12 22.33
N TYR A 247 -6.53 4.32 22.76
CA TYR A 247 -6.89 5.28 23.79
C TYR A 247 -6.29 4.91 25.15
N ASN A 248 -6.33 3.62 25.53
CA ASN A 248 -5.79 3.17 26.81
C ASN A 248 -4.28 3.35 26.91
N GLU A 249 -3.55 3.17 25.81
CA GLU A 249 -2.11 3.42 25.73
C GLU A 249 -1.76 4.92 25.67
N CYS A 250 -2.54 5.70 24.93
CA CYS A 250 -2.24 7.11 24.67
C CYS A 250 -2.87 8.08 25.68
N ARG A 251 -3.69 7.60 26.64
CA ARG A 251 -4.36 8.49 27.59
C ARG A 251 -3.36 9.23 28.46
N PRO A 252 -3.56 10.55 28.69
CA PRO A 252 -2.70 11.30 29.58
C PRO A 252 -2.82 10.77 31.01
N SER A 253 -1.68 10.57 31.68
CA SER A 253 -1.64 10.17 33.10
C SER A 253 -2.18 11.24 34.04
N LYS A 254 -2.19 12.50 33.60
CA LYS A 254 -2.78 13.65 34.31
C LYS A 254 -3.39 14.62 33.29
N CYS A 255 -4.66 14.96 33.48
CA CYS A 255 -5.31 16.04 32.73
C CYS A 255 -5.06 17.38 33.42
N SER A 256 -4.54 18.36 32.70
CA SER A 256 -4.45 19.75 33.15
C SER A 256 -5.43 20.58 32.32
N TYR A 257 -6.31 21.33 32.99
CA TYR A 257 -7.13 22.34 32.33
C TYR A 257 -6.52 23.71 32.57
N SER A 258 -6.35 24.50 31.51
CA SER A 258 -5.99 25.91 31.61
C SER A 258 -7.26 26.75 31.49
N TYR A 259 -7.64 27.44 32.57
CA TYR A 259 -8.67 28.47 32.48
C TYR A 259 -8.05 29.74 31.91
N GLU A 260 -8.31 30.04 30.65
CA GLU A 260 -7.98 31.34 30.07
C GLU A 260 -8.96 32.41 30.58
N THR A 261 -8.58 33.08 31.67
CA THR A 261 -9.31 34.28 32.10
C THR A 261 -8.85 35.46 31.23
N LYS A 262 -9.71 35.93 30.32
CA LYS A 262 -9.41 37.12 29.50
C LYS A 262 -9.22 38.33 30.42
N ASN A 263 -7.98 38.80 30.54
CA ASN A 263 -7.57 40.12 31.03
C ASN A 263 -8.33 40.63 32.26
N GLY A 264 -8.42 39.83 33.31
CA GLY A 264 -9.15 40.20 34.54
C GLY A 264 -8.75 41.56 35.10
N ALA A 265 -7.45 41.90 35.08
CA ALA A 265 -6.96 43.18 35.58
C ALA A 265 -7.45 44.39 34.75
N ILE A 266 -7.39 44.31 33.41
CA ILE A 266 -7.84 45.40 32.54
C ILE A 266 -9.35 45.58 32.68
N TYR A 267 -10.10 44.48 32.72
CA TYR A 267 -11.56 44.50 32.90
C TYR A 267 -11.98 45.14 34.23
N ILE A 268 -11.29 44.81 35.33
CA ILE A 268 -11.53 45.42 36.65
C ILE A 268 -11.27 46.93 36.59
N ILE A 269 -10.14 47.35 36.02
CA ILE A 269 -9.77 48.77 35.92
C ILE A 269 -10.80 49.55 35.09
N THR A 270 -11.19 49.05 33.92
CA THR A 270 -12.17 49.73 33.06
C THR A 270 -13.54 49.82 33.72
N THR A 271 -13.93 48.81 34.50
CA THR A 271 -15.22 48.79 35.21
C THR A 271 -15.26 49.83 36.33
N VAL A 272 -14.18 49.97 37.11
CA VAL A 272 -14.07 50.98 38.18
C VAL A 272 -14.09 52.40 37.59
N ILE A 273 -13.33 52.64 36.52
CA ILE A 273 -13.31 53.94 35.83
C ILE A 273 -14.71 54.28 35.27
N GLY A 274 -15.38 53.31 34.64
CA GLY A 274 -16.73 53.48 34.12
C GLY A 274 -17.77 53.80 35.21
N LEU A 275 -17.70 53.13 36.36
CA LEU A 275 -18.59 53.37 37.50
C LEU A 275 -18.39 54.76 38.10
N VAL A 276 -17.15 55.17 38.37
CA VAL A 276 -16.85 56.49 38.93
C VAL A 276 -17.22 57.60 37.94
N GLY A 277 -16.87 57.43 36.66
CA GLY A 277 -17.22 58.38 35.61
C GLY A 277 -18.73 58.52 35.40
N GLY A 278 -19.45 57.40 35.36
CA GLY A 278 -20.89 57.37 35.22
C GLY A 278 -21.61 58.05 36.38
N LEU A 279 -21.21 57.73 37.62
CA LEU A 279 -21.82 58.28 38.83
C LEU A 279 -21.67 59.81 38.90
N ILE A 280 -20.48 60.34 38.63
CA ILE A 280 -20.21 61.79 38.64
C ILE A 280 -21.04 62.50 37.57
N THR A 281 -21.15 61.91 36.38
CA THR A 281 -21.88 62.50 35.25
C THR A 281 -23.38 62.54 35.54
N VAL A 282 -23.93 61.44 36.08
CA VAL A 282 -25.34 61.36 36.46
C VAL A 282 -25.67 62.34 37.60
N LEU A 283 -24.81 62.45 38.62
CA LEU A 283 -25.00 63.42 39.70
C LEU A 283 -25.05 64.86 39.16
N LYS A 284 -24.12 65.24 38.27
CA LYS A 284 -24.08 66.57 37.65
C LYS A 284 -25.34 66.88 36.83
N LEU A 285 -25.99 65.86 36.27
CA LEU A 285 -27.23 66.03 35.51
C LEU A 285 -28.46 66.14 36.41
N ILE A 286 -28.56 65.27 37.43
CA ILE A 286 -29.74 65.14 38.30
C ILE A 286 -29.79 66.29 39.32
N VAL A 287 -28.68 66.63 39.96
CA VAL A 287 -28.62 67.64 41.04
C VAL A 287 -29.22 68.99 40.63
N PRO A 288 -28.84 69.63 39.49
CA PRO A 288 -29.43 70.91 39.12
C PRO A 288 -30.93 70.80 38.79
N ARG A 289 -31.41 69.67 38.26
CA ARG A 289 -32.85 69.47 38.00
C ARG A 289 -33.65 69.33 39.29
N VAL A 290 -33.14 68.57 40.25
CA VAL A 290 -33.77 68.40 41.58
C VAL A 290 -33.78 69.74 42.34
N VAL A 291 -32.68 70.47 42.33
CA VAL A 291 -32.58 71.80 42.96
C VAL A 291 -33.57 72.79 42.33
N LYS A 292 -33.72 72.79 41.00
CA LYS A 292 -34.68 73.65 40.29
C LYS A 292 -36.14 73.29 40.63
N LEU A 293 -36.45 71.99 40.77
CA LEU A 293 -37.76 71.51 41.23
C LEU A 293 -38.07 71.91 42.67
N MET A 294 -37.08 71.83 43.56
CA MET A 294 -37.22 72.27 44.95
C MET A 294 -37.39 73.79 45.07
N ARG A 295 -36.67 74.59 44.27
CA ARG A 295 -36.84 76.05 44.24
C ARG A 295 -38.21 76.47 43.72
N ARG A 296 -38.77 75.80 42.71
CA ARG A 296 -40.13 76.06 42.20
C ARG A 296 -41.24 75.81 43.22
N LYS A 297 -41.05 74.88 44.17
CA LYS A 297 -42.00 74.68 45.29
C LYS A 297 -41.92 75.78 46.36
N LYS A 298 -40.92 76.67 46.31
CA LYS A 298 -40.69 77.71 47.32
C LYS A 298 -41.04 79.13 46.85
N GLU A 299 -41.54 79.32 45.63
CA GLU A 299 -42.08 80.61 45.17
C GLU A 299 -43.47 80.83 45.81
N PRO A 300 -43.66 81.83 46.69
CA PRO A 300 -44.97 82.16 47.24
C PRO A 300 -45.79 82.90 46.18
N THR A 301 -47.05 82.51 46.01
CA THR A 301 -48.06 83.23 45.24
C THR A 301 -48.12 84.68 45.73
N ARG A 302 -47.73 85.64 44.89
CA ARG A 302 -47.95 87.07 45.15
C ARG A 302 -49.37 87.41 44.66
N PRO A 303 -50.22 88.06 45.48
CA PRO A 303 -51.53 88.50 45.02
C PRO A 303 -51.35 89.77 44.17
N GLU A 304 -51.93 89.78 42.98
CA GLU A 304 -52.15 91.01 42.21
C GLU A 304 -53.62 91.39 42.29
N THR A 305 -53.82 92.67 42.60
CA THR A 305 -55.03 93.47 42.80
C THR A 305 -55.95 93.52 41.60
#